data_AF-A0A7C4JZU0-F1
#
_entry.id   AF-A0A7C4JZU0-F1
#
_cell.length_a   1.000
_cell.length_b   1.000
_cell.length_c   1.000
_cell.angle_alpha   90.00
_cell.angle_beta   90.00
_cell.angle_gamma   90.00
#
_symmetry.space_group_name_H-M   'P 1'
#
loop_
_entity.id
_entity.type
_entity.pdbx_description
1 polymer ?
#
loop_
_entity_poly.entity_id
_entity_poly.type
_entity_poly.pdbx_seq_one_letter_code
_entity_poly.pdbx_strand_id
1 'polypeptide(L)' 'MLNKVIIIGSLVRDPSIIYLPSGTQVAEFSIAYNRRFKIRDEW' A
#
# COMPACT_ATOMS: atom_id res chain seq x y z
N MET A 1 -10.56 14.71 11.85
CA MET A 1 -10.99 13.88 10.70
C MET A 1 -10.10 12.65 10.66
N LEU A 2 -10.63 11.44 10.49
CA LEU A 2 -9.85 10.20 10.51
C LEU A 2 -9.82 9.58 9.11
N ASN A 3 -8.64 9.47 8.52
CA ASN A 3 -8.39 8.65 7.33
C ASN A 3 -7.46 7.51 7.74
N LYS A 4 -7.96 6.27 7.67
CA LYS A 4 -7.22 5.05 8.01
C LYS A 4 -7.55 3.99 6.98
N VAL A 5 -6.53 3.43 6.35
CA VAL A 5 -6.64 2.36 5.36
C VAL A 5 -5.77 1.19 5.80
N ILE A 6 -6.30 -0.03 5.72
CA ILE A 6 -5.57 -1.27 5.96
C ILE A 6 -5.59 -2.06 4.65
N ILE A 7 -4.41 -2.40 4.14
CA ILE A 7 -4.23 -3.14 2.87
C ILE A 7 -3.47 -4.42 3.19
N ILE A 8 -3.96 -5.56 2.67
CA ILE A 8 -3.32 -6.88 2.80
C ILE A 8 -3.16 -7.44 1.39
N GLY A 9 -1.92 -7.70 0.96
CA GLY A 9 -1.62 -8.23 -0.36
C GLY A 9 -0.16 -8.69 -0.47
N SER A 10 0.29 -8.94 -1.69
CA SER A 10 1.64 -9.43 -1.96
C SER A 10 2.55 -8.29 -2.44
N LEU A 11 3.82 -8.29 -2.06
CA LEU A 11 4.80 -7.38 -2.64
C LEU A 11 5.06 -7.75 -4.10
N VAL A 12 5.01 -6.76 -5.00
CA VAL A 12 5.31 -6.97 -6.43
C VAL A 12 6.82 -7.14 -6.66
N ARG A 13 7.63 -6.52 -5.80
CA ARG A 13 9.09 -6.52 -5.80
C ARG A 13 9.60 -6.09 -4.43
N ASP A 14 10.90 -6.25 -4.21
CA ASP A 14 11.55 -5.78 -2.99
C ASP A 14 11.39 -4.25 -2.83
N PRO A 15 11.17 -3.75 -1.60
CA PRO A 15 11.09 -2.32 -1.35
C PRO A 15 12.40 -1.59 -1.66
N SER A 16 12.31 -0.41 -2.26
CA SER A 16 13.45 0.51 -2.39
C SER A 16 13.48 1.46 -1.19
N ILE A 17 14.67 1.79 -0.71
CA ILE A 17 14.87 2.81 0.31
C ILE A 17 15.39 4.08 -0.34
N ILE A 18 14.68 5.19 -0.13
CA ILE A 18 15.07 6.52 -0.60
C ILE A 18 15.25 7.47 0.59
N TYR A 19 16.06 8.50 0.39
CA TYR A 19 16.21 9.59 1.35
C TYR A 19 15.57 10.84 0.78
N LEU A 20 14.65 11.43 1.54
CA LEU A 20 14.10 12.74 1.24
C LEU A 20 15.19 13.81 1.40
N PRO A 21 15.06 15.01 0.80
CA PRO A 21 15.97 16.12 1.02
C PRO A 21 16.14 16.52 2.49
N SER A 22 15.15 16.21 3.33
CA SER A 22 15.20 16.37 4.79
C SER A 22 16.10 15.35 5.50
N GLY A 23 16.66 14.36 4.79
CA GLY A 23 17.40 13.23 5.35
C GLY A 23 16.52 12.10 5.89
N THR A 24 15.20 12.23 5.83
CA THR A 24 14.26 11.20 6.29
C THR A 24 14.31 9.98 5.36
N GLN A 25 14.50 8.79 5.93
CA GLN A 25 14.45 7.53 5.20
C GLN A 25 12.99 7.13 4.92
N VAL A 26 12.70 6.77 3.66
CA VAL A 26 11.38 6.32 3.22
C VAL A 26 11.53 5.01 2.44
N ALA A 27 10.64 4.06 2.72
CA ALA A 27 10.52 2.85 1.92
C ALA A 27 9.42 3.02 0.87
N GLU A 28 9.75 2.76 -0.39
CA GLU A 28 8.79 2.70 -1.49
C GLU A 28 8.58 1.24 -1.91
N PHE A 29 7.32 0.79 -1.91
CA PHE A 29 6.95 -0.55 -2.34
C PHE A 29 5.57 -0.56 -2.97
N SER A 30 5.32 -1.55 -3.82
CA SER A 30 4.03 -1.76 -4.48
C SER A 30 3.40 -3.06 -3.99
N ILE A 31 2.12 -3.01 -3.62
CA ILE A 31 1.35 -4.17 -3.20
C ILE A 31 0.40 -4.58 -4.32
N ALA A 32 0.52 -5.82 -4.78
CA ALA A 32 -0.50 -6.47 -5.60
C ALA A 32 -1.65 -6.92 -4.70
N TYR A 33 -2.86 -6.57 -5.10
CA TYR A 33 -4.09 -6.94 -4.41
C TYR A 33 -5.07 -7.54 -5.41
N ASN A 34 -5.57 -8.73 -5.12
CA ASN A 34 -6.58 -9.40 -5.95
C ASN A 34 -7.69 -9.99 -5.08
N ARG A 35 -8.45 -9.12 -4.42
CA ARG A 35 -9.69 -9.55 -3.76
C ARG A 35 -10.86 -8.74 -4.26
N ARG A 36 -11.93 -9.49 -4.61
CA ARG A 36 -13.22 -8.90 -4.94
C ARG A 36 -13.81 -8.32 -3.66
N PHE A 37 -14.11 -7.04 -3.72
CA PHE A 37 -14.88 -6.39 -2.68
C PHE A 37 -16.35 -6.39 -3.09
N LYS A 38 -17.20 -6.92 -2.23
CA LYS A 38 -18.65 -6.82 -2.39
C LYS A 38 -19.04 -5.36 -2.16
N ILE A 39 -19.47 -4.68 -3.21
CA ILE A 39 -19.94 -3.29 -3.11
C ILE A 39 -21.46 -3.35 -3.11
N ARG A 40 -22.09 -2.92 -2.00
CA ARG A 40 -23.55 -2.72 -1.91
C ARG A 40 -24.38 -3.93 -2.36
N ASP A 41 -24.03 -5.09 -1.81
CA ASP A 41 -24.75 -6.35 -1.97
C ASP A 41 -24.59 -7.19 -3.24
N GLU A 42 -23.74 -6.78 -4.19
CA GLU A 42 -23.44 -7.58 -5.39
C GLU A 42 -21.95 -7.96 -5.48
N TRP A 43 -21.71 -9.16 -6.02
CA TRP A 43 -20.40 -9.84 -6.12
C TRP A 43 -19.60 -9.47 -7.36
#